data_AF-A0A4R0Z5X0-F1
#
_entry.id   AF-A0A4R0Z5X0-F1
#
_cell.length_a   1.000
_cell.length_b   1.000
_cell.length_c   1.000
_cell.angle_alpha   90.00
_cell.angle_beta   90.00
_cell.angle_gamma   90.00
#
_symmetry.space_group_name_H-M   'P 1'
#
loop_
_entity.id
_entity.type
_entity.pdbx_description
1 polymer ?
#
loop_
_entity_poly.entity_id
_entity_poly.type
_entity_poly.pdbx_seq_one_letter_code
_entity_poly.pdbx_strand_id
1 'polypeptide(L)'
;MRFLSSNEADWERRHPVTLLFFLVTHLYILTYLNDSSWFLFGLVVLLLLERRFPLAMLGVLAAFVLISLAPIVFGWNVSLKGITNQLIPLSAFLFGMIWVNRFMRLERLLPFLNKWPRSTRLLYGGWALVPTMERAVRLSLASHPRRDWQEAVVVGIDSQRLEPVYVTNRMRHFERHDWVQCLVLTGFGATAVMVTPVVWLLYPYLTKGGVRDALVILGRRT
;
A
#
# COMPACT_ATOMS: atom_id res chain seq x y z
N MET A 1 18.45 -9.94 16.87
CA MET A 1 18.26 -9.18 15.61
C MET A 1 16.79 -8.75 15.44
N ARG A 2 16.30 -7.78 16.22
CA ARG A 2 14.91 -7.25 16.19
C ARG A 2 14.83 -5.78 15.76
N PHE A 3 15.89 -5.23 15.15
CA PHE A 3 15.97 -3.79 14.87
C PHE A 3 15.14 -3.33 13.66
N LEU A 4 14.80 -4.23 12.73
CA LEU A 4 14.05 -3.97 11.48
C LEU A 4 12.61 -4.53 11.48
N SER A 5 12.03 -4.90 12.63
CA SER A 5 10.59 -5.14 12.66
C SER A 5 9.89 -3.79 12.53
N SER A 6 9.27 -3.52 11.37
CA SER A 6 8.42 -2.34 11.26
C SER A 6 7.34 -2.43 12.32
N ASN A 7 7.09 -1.30 12.97
CA ASN A 7 6.08 -1.23 14.00
C ASN A 7 4.74 -0.98 13.31
N GLU A 8 4.21 -2.02 12.64
CA GLU A 8 2.88 -1.98 12.00
C GLU A 8 1.87 -1.34 12.97
N ALA A 9 1.95 -1.73 14.26
CA ALA A 9 1.22 -1.19 15.41
C ALA A 9 1.30 0.35 15.59
N ASP A 10 2.45 0.99 15.36
CA ASP A 10 2.60 2.45 15.49
C ASP A 10 1.92 3.17 14.32
N TRP A 11 2.04 2.60 13.13
CA TRP A 11 1.38 3.09 11.92
C TRP A 11 -0.14 2.93 12.01
N GLU A 12 -0.63 1.94 12.76
CA GLU A 12 -2.06 1.80 13.05
C GLU A 12 -2.65 2.91 13.90
N ARG A 13 -1.80 3.54 14.71
CA ARG A 13 -2.23 4.58 15.64
C ARG A 13 -2.09 5.99 15.07
N ARG A 14 -1.65 6.15 13.83
CA ARG A 14 -1.50 7.46 13.18
C ARG A 14 -2.84 7.98 12.68
N HIS A 15 -3.00 9.30 12.71
CA HIS A 15 -4.21 9.94 12.22
C HIS A 15 -4.39 9.64 10.71
N PRO A 16 -5.62 9.35 10.22
CA PRO A 16 -5.90 9.11 8.81
C PRO A 16 -5.35 10.19 7.86
N VAL A 17 -5.33 11.46 8.29
CA VAL A 17 -4.77 12.59 7.50
C VAL A 17 -3.27 12.46 7.32
N THR A 18 -2.55 12.07 8.37
CA THR A 18 -1.10 11.84 8.28
C THR A 18 -0.80 10.64 7.39
N LEU A 19 -1.66 9.61 7.41
CA LEU A 19 -1.55 8.47 6.48
C LEU A 19 -1.83 8.89 5.04
N LEU A 20 -2.88 9.68 4.78
CA LEU A 20 -3.16 10.22 3.46
C LEU A 20 -2.00 11.10 2.95
N PHE A 21 -1.45 11.94 3.83
CA PHE A 21 -0.30 12.79 3.51
C PHE A 21 0.95 11.96 3.18
N PHE A 22 1.18 10.87 3.93
CA PHE A 22 2.21 9.89 3.60
C PHE A 22 1.99 9.26 2.23
N LEU A 23 0.77 8.84 1.90
CA LEU A 23 0.43 8.27 0.59
C LEU A 23 0.75 9.26 -0.54
N VAL A 24 0.26 10.48 -0.42
CA VAL A 24 0.44 11.52 -1.45
C VAL A 24 1.92 11.84 -1.63
N THR A 25 2.66 11.99 -0.53
CA THR A 25 4.11 12.24 -0.58
C THR A 25 4.86 11.05 -1.18
N HIS A 26 4.45 9.82 -0.85
CA HIS A 26 5.03 8.63 -1.46
C HIS A 26 4.80 8.59 -2.97
N LEU A 27 3.57 8.85 -3.41
CA LEU A 27 3.23 8.89 -4.83
C LEU A 27 4.01 9.97 -5.55
N TYR A 28 4.16 11.16 -4.94
CA TYR A 28 5.02 12.22 -5.47
C TYR A 28 6.48 11.78 -5.62
N ILE A 29 7.02 11.05 -4.64
CA ILE A 29 8.39 10.52 -4.71
C ILE A 29 8.50 9.44 -5.79
N LEU A 30 7.50 8.56 -5.92
CA LEU A 30 7.47 7.55 -6.98
C LEU A 30 7.44 8.17 -8.36
N THR A 31 6.68 9.25 -8.56
CA THR A 31 6.61 9.93 -9.86
C THR A 31 7.87 10.75 -10.14
N TYR A 32 8.46 11.37 -9.12
CA TYR A 32 9.65 12.20 -9.29
C TYR A 32 10.95 11.39 -9.43
N LEU A 33 11.03 10.23 -8.77
CA LEU A 33 12.20 9.33 -8.78
C LEU A 33 11.93 8.05 -9.59
N ASN A 34 10.96 8.09 -10.50
CA ASN A 34 10.53 6.95 -11.33
C ASN A 34 11.68 6.36 -12.17
N ASP A 35 12.61 7.20 -12.64
CA ASP A 35 13.76 6.79 -13.45
C ASP A 35 15.00 6.43 -12.61
N SER A 36 14.91 6.54 -11.28
CA SER A 36 16.06 6.32 -10.39
C SER A 36 16.30 4.84 -10.12
N SER A 37 17.37 4.29 -10.73
CA SER A 37 17.80 2.91 -10.44
C SER A 37 18.23 2.71 -8.98
N TRP A 38 18.76 3.75 -8.33
CA TRP A 38 19.15 3.72 -6.92
C TRP A 38 17.94 3.56 -6.00
N PHE A 39 16.84 4.24 -6.31
CA PHE A 39 15.58 4.08 -5.58
C PHE A 39 15.06 2.65 -5.73
N LEU A 40 15.00 2.14 -6.96
CA LEU A 40 14.57 0.76 -7.24
C LEU A 40 15.44 -0.27 -6.52
N PHE A 41 16.76 -0.13 -6.59
CA PHE A 41 17.69 -1.05 -5.93
C PHE A 41 17.51 -1.04 -4.41
N GLY A 42 17.44 0.15 -3.80
CA GLY A 42 17.19 0.28 -2.37
C GLY A 42 15.88 -0.37 -1.96
N LEU A 43 14.83 -0.25 -2.79
CA LEU A 43 13.51 -0.80 -2.52
C LEU A 43 13.49 -2.33 -2.63
N VAL A 44 14.14 -2.90 -3.65
CA VAL A 44 14.31 -4.36 -3.79
C VAL A 44 15.12 -4.93 -2.64
N VAL A 45 16.26 -4.32 -2.31
CA VAL A 45 17.10 -4.74 -1.17
C VAL A 45 16.30 -4.70 0.12
N LEU A 46 15.55 -3.63 0.35
CA LEU A 46 14.71 -3.51 1.53
C LEU A 46 13.64 -4.62 1.58
N LEU A 47 12.93 -4.88 0.49
CA LEU A 47 11.94 -5.96 0.43
C LEU A 47 12.54 -7.36 0.66
N LEU A 48 13.77 -7.57 0.18
CA LEU A 48 14.53 -8.81 0.43
C LEU A 48 14.96 -8.94 1.89
N LEU A 49 15.48 -7.87 2.49
CA LEU A 49 15.87 -7.84 3.91
C LEU A 49 14.67 -8.13 4.82
N GLU A 50 13.48 -7.73 4.39
CA GLU A 50 12.23 -8.00 5.11
C GLU A 50 11.67 -9.40 4.88
N ARG A 51 12.30 -10.21 4.02
CA ARG A 51 11.84 -11.55 3.62
C ARG A 51 10.40 -11.57 3.10
N ARG A 52 9.93 -10.46 2.52
CA ARG A 52 8.58 -10.30 1.98
C ARG A 52 8.59 -9.93 0.50
N PHE A 53 9.64 -10.34 -0.20
CA PHE A 53 9.79 -10.07 -1.61
C PHE A 53 8.67 -10.77 -2.42
N PRO A 54 7.84 -10.02 -3.15
CA PRO A 54 6.65 -10.56 -3.81
C PRO A 54 7.05 -11.24 -5.13
N LEU A 55 7.36 -12.53 -5.09
CA LEU A 55 7.75 -13.32 -6.28
C LEU A 55 6.72 -13.22 -7.42
N ALA A 56 5.43 -13.12 -7.09
CA ALA A 56 4.36 -12.94 -8.09
C ALA A 56 4.57 -11.70 -8.98
N MET A 57 5.19 -10.64 -8.45
CA MET A 57 5.42 -9.40 -9.19
C MET A 57 6.56 -9.52 -10.19
N LEU A 58 7.54 -10.40 -9.92
CA LEU A 58 8.52 -10.77 -10.95
C LEU A 58 7.83 -11.42 -12.14
N GLY A 59 6.77 -12.21 -11.91
CA GLY A 59 5.95 -12.77 -12.98
C GLY A 59 5.28 -11.68 -13.83
N VAL A 60 4.73 -10.63 -13.18
CA VAL A 60 4.14 -9.47 -13.88
C VAL A 60 5.20 -8.72 -14.70
N LEU A 61 6.40 -8.50 -14.15
CA LEU A 61 7.50 -7.86 -14.86
C LEU A 61 8.01 -8.72 -16.03
N ALA A 62 8.11 -10.03 -15.85
CA ALA A 62 8.49 -10.96 -16.90
C ALA A 62 7.43 -10.99 -18.02
N ALA A 63 6.14 -11.01 -17.68
CA ALA A 63 5.05 -10.91 -18.64
C ALA A 63 5.12 -9.59 -19.42
N PHE A 64 5.38 -8.47 -18.75
CA PHE A 64 5.59 -7.18 -19.41
C PHE A 64 6.75 -7.25 -20.41
N VAL A 65 7.92 -7.78 -20.02
CA VAL A 65 9.08 -7.94 -20.92
C VAL A 65 8.73 -8.79 -22.13
N LEU A 66 8.04 -9.92 -21.94
CA LEU A 66 7.62 -10.80 -23.04
C LEU A 66 6.68 -10.08 -24.01
N ILE A 67 5.70 -9.33 -23.50
CA ILE A 67 4.78 -8.53 -24.32
C ILE A 67 5.53 -7.42 -25.06
N SER A 68 6.46 -6.73 -24.40
CA SER A 68 7.27 -5.68 -25.00
C SER A 68 8.22 -6.19 -26.09
N LEU A 69 8.64 -7.46 -26.02
CA LEU A 69 9.48 -8.10 -27.03
C LEU A 69 8.67 -8.75 -28.17
N ALA A 70 7.36 -8.96 -27.99
CA ALA A 70 6.50 -9.58 -29.00
C ALA A 70 6.56 -8.92 -30.40
N PRO A 71 6.66 -7.58 -30.53
CA PRO A 71 6.78 -6.93 -31.84
C PRO A 71 8.03 -7.34 -32.64
N ILE A 72 9.10 -7.80 -31.98
CA ILE A 72 10.32 -8.27 -32.64
C ILE A 72 10.01 -9.50 -33.51
N VAL A 73 9.09 -10.37 -33.08
CA VAL A 73 8.66 -11.54 -33.84
C VAL A 73 8.01 -11.15 -35.18
N PHE A 74 7.41 -9.96 -35.24
CA PHE A 74 6.80 -9.38 -36.44
C PHE A 74 7.77 -8.52 -37.27
N GLY A 75 9.07 -8.53 -36.95
CA GLY A 75 10.11 -7.78 -37.67
C GLY A 75 10.16 -6.29 -37.33
N TRP A 76 9.50 -5.84 -36.26
CA TRP A 76 9.55 -4.44 -35.82
C TRP A 76 10.83 -4.15 -35.07
N ASN A 77 11.45 -2.99 -35.33
CA ASN A 77 12.66 -2.57 -34.64
C ASN A 77 12.32 -2.01 -33.26
N VAL A 78 12.53 -2.82 -32.22
CA VAL A 78 12.26 -2.45 -30.83
C VAL A 78 13.55 -2.01 -30.14
N SER A 79 13.55 -0.79 -29.60
CA SER A 79 14.68 -0.28 -28.82
C SER A 79 14.71 -0.90 -27.42
N LEU A 80 15.77 -1.65 -27.10
CA LEU A 80 16.02 -2.17 -25.75
C LEU A 80 16.03 -1.05 -24.70
N LYS A 81 16.57 0.13 -25.06
CA LYS A 81 16.56 1.31 -24.18
C LYS A 81 15.13 1.80 -23.88
N GLY A 82 14.23 1.70 -24.86
CA GLY A 82 12.82 2.02 -24.68
C GLY A 82 12.14 1.08 -23.68
N ILE A 83 12.42 -0.23 -23.78
CA ILE A 83 11.90 -1.23 -22.85
C ILE A 83 12.43 -0.96 -21.43
N THR A 84 13.74 -0.73 -21.26
CA THR A 84 14.31 -0.47 -19.93
C THR A 84 13.78 0.81 -19.31
N ASN A 85 13.58 1.86 -20.12
CA ASN A 85 13.00 3.13 -19.66
C ASN A 85 11.54 2.99 -19.21
N GLN A 86 10.82 1.95 -19.64
CA GLN A 86 9.47 1.66 -19.14
C GLN A 86 9.49 0.68 -17.97
N LEU A 87 10.42 -0.28 -18.01
CA LEU A 87 10.55 -1.32 -16.99
C LEU A 87 10.97 -0.75 -15.63
N ILE A 88 11.87 0.25 -15.60
CA ILE A 88 12.37 0.84 -14.36
C ILE A 88 11.24 1.58 -13.61
N PRO A 89 10.50 2.53 -14.22
CA PRO A 89 9.33 3.16 -13.61
C PRO A 89 8.25 2.18 -13.18
N LEU A 90 7.95 1.18 -14.02
CA LEU A 90 6.95 0.17 -13.71
C LEU A 90 7.35 -0.64 -12.47
N SER A 91 8.61 -1.07 -12.40
CA SER A 91 9.14 -1.82 -11.26
C SER A 91 9.14 -0.96 -10.00
N ALA A 92 9.60 0.29 -10.09
CA ALA A 92 9.63 1.23 -8.97
C ALA A 92 8.21 1.48 -8.43
N PHE A 93 7.23 1.64 -9.31
CA PHE A 93 5.83 1.79 -8.94
C PHE A 93 5.25 0.54 -8.27
N LEU A 94 5.39 -0.63 -8.89
CA LEU A 94 4.84 -1.88 -8.36
C LEU A 94 5.43 -2.21 -6.99
N PHE A 95 6.76 -2.23 -6.89
CA PHE A 95 7.41 -2.54 -5.62
C PHE A 95 7.17 -1.44 -4.57
N GLY A 96 7.14 -0.17 -4.98
CA GLY A 96 6.82 0.95 -4.09
C GLY A 96 5.42 0.88 -3.50
N MET A 97 4.42 0.56 -4.32
CA MET A 97 3.05 0.37 -3.86
C MET A 97 2.92 -0.82 -2.90
N ILE A 98 3.65 -1.91 -3.14
CA ILE A 98 3.68 -3.07 -2.23
C ILE A 98 4.31 -2.70 -0.90
N TRP A 99 5.40 -1.94 -0.95
CA TRP A 99 6.06 -1.43 0.24
C TRP A 99 5.13 -0.53 1.06
N VAL A 100 4.37 0.38 0.44
CA VAL A 100 3.40 1.24 1.15
C VAL A 100 2.17 0.50 1.67
N ASN A 101 1.66 -0.50 0.94
CA ASN A 101 0.50 -1.30 1.36
C ASN A 101 0.74 -1.98 2.72
N ARG A 102 1.99 -2.15 3.13
CA ARG A 102 2.33 -2.64 4.47
C ARG A 102 1.98 -1.66 5.59
N PHE A 103 2.29 -0.39 5.40
CA PHE A 103 2.10 0.63 6.44
C PHE A 103 0.68 1.16 6.46
N MET A 104 -0.01 1.09 5.32
CA MET A 104 -1.34 1.64 5.14
C MET A 104 -2.31 0.58 4.65
N ARG A 105 -3.29 0.27 5.50
CA ARG A 105 -4.50 -0.40 5.06
C ARG A 105 -5.45 0.65 4.47
N LEU A 106 -5.97 0.39 3.28
CA LEU A 106 -6.96 1.25 2.63
C LEU A 106 -8.18 1.52 3.52
N GLU A 107 -8.54 0.55 4.38
CA GLU A 107 -9.58 0.67 5.39
C GLU A 107 -9.46 1.91 6.27
N ARG A 108 -8.23 2.37 6.55
CA ARG A 108 -7.98 3.53 7.41
C ARG A 108 -8.24 4.86 6.73
N LEU A 109 -8.32 4.87 5.41
CA LEU A 109 -8.71 6.05 4.64
C LEU A 109 -10.22 6.14 4.46
N LEU A 110 -10.96 5.07 4.77
CA LEU A 110 -12.42 5.07 4.68
C LEU A 110 -13.13 6.15 5.52
N PRO A 111 -12.61 6.62 6.67
CA PRO A 111 -13.22 7.72 7.38
C PRO A 111 -13.28 9.03 6.56
N PHE A 112 -12.36 9.26 5.62
CA PHE A 112 -12.46 10.42 4.70
C PHE A 112 -13.71 10.39 3.83
N LEU A 113 -14.17 9.19 3.51
CA LEU A 113 -15.34 9.00 2.71
C LEU A 113 -16.60 9.37 3.49
N ASN A 114 -16.59 9.47 4.83
CA ASN A 114 -17.76 9.89 5.62
C ASN A 114 -18.39 11.22 5.16
N LYS A 115 -17.64 12.09 4.44
CA LYS A 115 -18.18 13.30 3.79
C LYS A 115 -19.09 13.03 2.58
N TRP A 116 -19.08 11.80 2.06
CA TRP A 116 -19.75 11.28 0.86
C TRP A 116 -20.53 10.00 1.21
N PRO A 117 -21.67 10.11 1.92
CA PRO A 117 -22.32 8.96 2.58
C PRO A 117 -22.79 7.86 1.63
N ARG A 118 -23.14 8.19 0.38
CA ARG A 118 -23.59 7.20 -0.63
C ARG A 118 -22.42 6.34 -1.14
N SER A 119 -21.32 6.96 -1.56
CA SER A 119 -20.12 6.25 -2.04
C SER A 119 -19.46 5.44 -0.92
N THR A 120 -19.54 5.93 0.31
CA THR A 120 -18.99 5.28 1.49
C THR A 120 -19.67 3.95 1.77
N ARG A 121 -21.00 3.90 1.80
CA ARG A 121 -21.73 2.65 2.06
C ARG A 121 -21.43 1.58 1.00
N LEU A 122 -21.30 1.98 -0.26
CA LEU A 122 -20.93 1.07 -1.36
C LEU A 122 -19.49 0.57 -1.23
N LEU A 123 -18.54 1.44 -0.88
CA LEU A 123 -17.13 1.07 -0.71
C LEU A 123 -16.90 0.21 0.53
N TYR A 124 -17.52 0.54 1.67
CA TYR A 124 -17.46 -0.30 2.87
C TYR A 124 -18.13 -1.67 2.63
N GLY A 125 -19.30 -1.68 1.98
CA GLY A 125 -19.98 -2.91 1.61
C GLY A 125 -19.14 -3.77 0.66
N GLY A 126 -18.64 -3.18 -0.43
CA GLY A 126 -17.79 -3.88 -1.40
C GLY A 126 -16.48 -4.39 -0.78
N TRP A 127 -15.81 -3.58 0.04
CA TRP A 127 -14.56 -3.97 0.69
C TRP A 127 -14.74 -5.13 1.68
N ALA A 128 -15.84 -5.12 2.45
CA ALA A 128 -16.17 -6.21 3.36
C ALA A 128 -16.58 -7.50 2.62
N LEU A 129 -17.25 -7.37 1.47
CA LEU A 129 -17.69 -8.50 0.66
C LEU A 129 -16.54 -9.24 -0.02
N VAL A 130 -15.43 -8.58 -0.37
CA VAL A 130 -14.30 -9.23 -1.08
C VAL A 130 -13.71 -10.42 -0.31
N PRO A 131 -13.23 -10.28 0.94
CA PRO A 131 -12.65 -11.40 1.68
C PRO A 131 -13.69 -12.47 2.04
N THR A 132 -14.95 -12.09 2.26
CA THR A 132 -16.01 -13.04 2.58
C THR A 132 -16.47 -13.83 1.36
N MET A 133 -16.56 -13.19 0.19
CA MET A 133 -16.76 -13.86 -1.09
C MET A 133 -15.58 -14.77 -1.43
N GLU A 134 -14.34 -14.33 -1.21
CA GLU A 134 -13.16 -15.18 -1.42
C GLU A 134 -13.23 -16.45 -0.56
N ARG A 135 -13.60 -16.31 0.71
CA ARG A 135 -13.78 -17.43 1.64
C ARG A 135 -14.94 -18.33 1.20
N ALA A 136 -16.07 -17.75 0.81
CA ALA A 136 -17.23 -18.49 0.32
C ALA A 136 -16.89 -19.28 -0.94
N VAL A 137 -16.16 -18.69 -1.89
CA VAL A 137 -15.69 -19.36 -3.11
C VAL A 137 -14.72 -20.50 -2.78
N ARG A 138 -13.77 -20.29 -1.86
CA ARG A 138 -12.85 -21.36 -1.43
C ARG A 138 -13.60 -22.52 -0.76
N LEU A 139 -14.56 -22.22 0.12
CA LEU A 139 -15.41 -23.23 0.78
C LEU A 139 -16.34 -23.94 -0.21
N SER A 140 -16.86 -23.21 -1.19
CA SER A 140 -17.67 -23.73 -2.31
C SER A 140 -16.87 -24.71 -3.15
N LEU A 141 -15.65 -24.34 -3.57
CA LEU A 141 -14.77 -25.21 -4.36
C LEU A 141 -14.34 -26.46 -3.58
N ALA A 142 -14.12 -26.33 -2.27
CA ALA A 142 -13.75 -27.46 -1.42
C ALA A 142 -14.93 -28.41 -1.15
N SER A 143 -16.16 -27.91 -1.07
CA SER A 143 -17.36 -28.71 -0.77
C SER A 143 -18.03 -29.33 -2.00
N HIS A 144 -17.85 -28.77 -3.20
CA HIS A 144 -18.51 -29.23 -4.42
C HIS A 144 -17.49 -29.43 -5.57
N PRO A 145 -16.77 -30.56 -5.60
CA PRO A 145 -15.77 -30.86 -6.62
C PRO A 145 -16.35 -31.14 -8.03
N ARG A 146 -17.68 -31.26 -8.17
CA ARG A 146 -18.36 -31.49 -9.46
C ARG A 146 -19.34 -30.36 -9.73
N ARG A 147 -18.97 -29.42 -10.62
CA ARG A 147 -19.79 -28.44 -11.38
C ARG A 147 -20.91 -27.62 -10.68
N ASP A 148 -21.24 -27.83 -9.41
CA ASP A 148 -22.30 -27.14 -8.66
C ASP A 148 -21.80 -25.89 -7.91
N TRP A 149 -20.67 -25.34 -8.37
CA TRP A 149 -20.05 -24.13 -7.79
C TRP A 149 -20.98 -22.91 -7.84
N GLN A 150 -21.94 -22.89 -8.75
CA GLN A 150 -22.89 -21.78 -8.89
C GLN A 150 -23.84 -21.68 -7.69
N GLU A 151 -24.36 -22.81 -7.20
CA GLU A 151 -25.26 -22.83 -6.04
C GLU A 151 -24.53 -22.43 -4.75
N ALA A 152 -23.30 -22.93 -4.55
CA ALA A 152 -22.53 -22.62 -3.36
C ALA A 152 -22.00 -21.16 -3.35
N VAL A 153 -21.82 -20.52 -4.51
CA VAL A 153 -21.59 -19.06 -4.59
C VAL A 153 -22.83 -18.28 -4.17
N VAL A 154 -24.03 -18.68 -4.61
CA VAL A 154 -25.28 -18.01 -4.23
C VAL A 154 -25.54 -18.12 -2.73
N VAL A 155 -25.38 -19.31 -2.14
CA VAL A 155 -25.52 -19.52 -0.68
C VAL A 155 -24.48 -18.70 0.10
N GLY A 156 -23.25 -18.60 -0.41
CA GLY A 156 -22.23 -17.73 0.12
C GLY A 156 -22.66 -16.26 0.15
N ILE A 157 -23.19 -15.74 -0.96
CA ILE A 157 -23.67 -14.36 -1.08
C ILE A 157 -24.86 -14.09 -0.15
N ASP A 158 -25.81 -15.01 -0.06
CA ASP A 158 -27.01 -14.83 0.77
C ASP A 158 -26.69 -14.87 2.27
N SER A 159 -25.72 -15.71 2.69
CA SER A 159 -25.25 -15.72 4.09
C SER A 159 -24.63 -14.39 4.52
N GLN A 160 -24.10 -13.62 3.57
CA GLN A 160 -23.41 -12.34 3.80
C GLN A 160 -24.37 -11.15 3.85
N ARG A 161 -25.62 -11.29 3.35
CA ARG A 161 -26.65 -10.25 3.47
C ARG A 161 -27.07 -9.97 4.91
N LEU A 162 -26.77 -10.89 5.83
CA LEU A 162 -27.13 -10.81 7.24
C LEU A 162 -25.99 -10.28 8.13
N GLU A 163 -24.79 -10.04 7.59
CA GLU A 163 -23.68 -9.52 8.39
C GLU A 163 -23.88 -8.04 8.75
N PRO A 164 -23.61 -7.66 10.02
CA PRO A 164 -23.89 -6.32 10.52
C PRO A 164 -23.03 -5.27 9.82
N VAL A 165 -23.70 -4.21 9.35
CA VAL A 165 -23.12 -3.04 8.69
C VAL A 165 -22.05 -2.41 9.58
N TYR A 166 -20.83 -2.35 9.06
CA TYR A 166 -19.62 -1.89 9.75
C TYR A 166 -19.77 -0.49 10.35
N VAL A 167 -19.37 -0.37 11.62
CA VAL A 167 -19.33 0.88 12.39
C VAL A 167 -18.35 1.84 11.72
N THR A 168 -18.86 2.98 11.27
CA THR A 168 -18.02 4.09 10.78
C THR A 168 -17.08 4.53 11.89
N ASN A 169 -15.77 4.36 11.70
CA ASN A 169 -14.80 4.79 12.69
C ASN A 169 -14.74 6.33 12.67
N ARG A 170 -15.16 6.96 13.75
CA ARG A 170 -15.21 8.43 13.85
C ARG A 170 -13.78 8.96 13.88
N MET A 171 -13.44 9.88 12.97
CA MET A 171 -12.11 10.50 12.99
C MET A 171 -11.94 11.33 14.26
N ARG A 172 -10.83 11.12 14.98
CA ARG A 172 -10.38 12.03 16.03
C ARG A 172 -10.11 13.41 15.43
N HIS A 173 -10.10 14.46 16.25
CA HIS A 173 -9.56 15.74 15.84
C HIS A 173 -8.06 15.64 15.54
N PHE A 174 -7.61 16.45 14.58
CA PHE A 174 -6.21 16.54 14.19
C PHE A 174 -5.46 17.42 15.21
N GLU A 175 -4.46 16.85 15.88
CA GLU A 175 -3.77 17.51 16.98
C GLU A 175 -2.38 18.03 16.58
N ARG A 176 -1.75 18.84 17.44
CA ARG A 176 -0.42 19.45 17.17
C ARG A 176 0.67 18.43 16.86
N HIS A 177 0.62 17.25 17.48
CA HIS A 177 1.59 16.19 17.21
C HIS A 177 1.41 15.57 15.82
N ASP A 178 0.20 15.57 15.27
CA ASP A 178 -0.06 15.10 13.91
C ASP A 178 0.51 16.09 12.87
N TRP A 179 0.41 17.41 13.15
CA TRP A 179 1.08 18.45 12.36
C TRP A 179 2.61 18.30 12.33
N VAL A 180 3.23 18.05 13.49
CA VAL A 180 4.68 17.83 13.57
C VAL A 180 5.08 16.60 12.75
N GLN A 181 4.29 15.53 12.78
CA GLN A 181 4.54 14.37 11.94
C GLN A 181 4.48 14.69 10.45
N CYS A 182 3.51 15.50 10.00
CA CYS A 182 3.46 15.95 8.61
C CYS A 182 4.70 16.77 8.23
N LEU A 183 5.16 17.69 9.10
CA LEU A 183 6.37 18.46 8.85
C LEU A 183 7.63 17.60 8.75
N VAL A 184 7.79 16.63 9.66
CA VAL A 184 8.91 15.67 9.60
C VAL A 184 8.84 14.87 8.29
N LEU A 185 7.64 14.41 7.90
CA LEU A 185 7.42 13.68 6.66
C LEU A 185 7.81 14.52 5.43
N THR A 186 7.43 15.80 5.40
CA THR A 186 7.84 16.74 4.35
C THR A 186 9.35 16.90 4.31
N GLY A 187 10.01 17.02 5.47
CA GLY A 187 11.48 17.11 5.55
C GLY A 187 12.17 15.88 4.97
N PHE A 188 11.70 14.67 5.30
CA PHE A 188 12.21 13.43 4.73
C PHE A 188 11.94 13.34 3.21
N GLY A 189 10.76 13.74 2.75
CA GLY A 189 10.43 13.77 1.32
C GLY A 189 11.33 14.73 0.53
N ALA A 190 11.53 15.95 1.04
CA ALA A 190 12.43 16.93 0.44
C ALA A 190 13.89 16.44 0.41
N THR A 191 14.36 15.85 1.51
CA THR A 191 15.72 15.29 1.59
C THR A 191 15.90 14.14 0.60
N ALA A 192 14.86 13.31 0.40
CA ALA A 192 14.91 12.21 -0.55
C ALA A 192 15.04 12.69 -2.00
N VAL A 193 14.38 13.80 -2.33
CA VAL A 193 14.44 14.45 -3.64
C VAL A 193 15.79 15.16 -3.87
N MET A 194 16.29 15.87 -2.86
CA MET A 194 17.46 16.75 -3.01
C MET A 194 18.81 16.04 -2.77
N VAL A 195 18.85 15.02 -1.92
CA VAL A 195 20.11 14.41 -1.46
C VAL A 195 20.21 12.96 -1.87
N THR A 196 19.30 12.11 -1.41
CA THR A 196 19.33 10.67 -1.75
C THR A 196 17.97 9.98 -1.60
N PRO A 197 17.52 9.23 -2.63
CA PRO A 197 16.23 8.52 -2.61
C PRO A 197 16.08 7.55 -1.43
N VAL A 198 17.20 7.01 -0.94
CA VAL A 198 17.22 5.98 0.11
C VAL A 198 16.69 6.53 1.45
N VAL A 199 16.83 7.84 1.71
CA VAL A 199 16.33 8.46 2.94
C VAL A 199 14.81 8.29 3.08
N TRP A 200 14.06 8.32 1.97
CA TRP A 200 12.63 8.06 1.99
C TRP A 200 12.31 6.63 2.44
N LEU A 201 13.07 5.65 1.94
CA LEU A 201 12.87 4.24 2.28
C LEU A 201 13.13 3.97 3.77
N LEU A 202 13.97 4.78 4.42
CA LEU A 202 14.27 4.65 5.85
C LEU A 202 13.23 5.33 6.76
N TYR A 203 12.46 6.30 6.26
CA TYR A 203 11.53 7.09 7.06
C TYR A 203 10.57 6.24 7.94
N PRO A 204 9.95 5.16 7.44
CA PRO A 204 9.06 4.36 8.26
C PRO A 204 9.71 3.55 9.38
N TYR A 205 11.03 3.35 9.31
CA TYR A 205 11.81 2.60 10.29
C TYR A 205 12.42 3.51 11.34
N LEU A 206 12.71 4.76 10.99
CA LEU A 206 13.28 5.77 11.87
C LEU A 206 12.23 6.40 12.79
N THR A 207 10.98 6.51 12.33
CA THR A 207 9.90 7.17 13.08
C THR A 207 9.19 6.25 14.09
N LYS A 208 9.95 5.41 14.81
CA LYS A 208 9.45 4.66 15.97
C LYS A 208 8.77 5.66 16.92
N GLY A 209 7.62 5.29 17.49
CA GLY A 209 6.70 6.18 18.24
C GLY A 209 7.26 7.11 19.31
N GLY A 210 8.56 7.06 19.64
CA GLY A 210 9.25 7.90 20.60
C GLY A 210 9.08 9.41 20.42
N VAL A 211 9.02 9.95 19.19
CA VAL A 211 8.76 11.41 19.01
C VAL A 211 7.32 11.76 19.40
N ARG A 212 6.35 10.91 19.06
CA ARG A 212 4.95 11.11 19.46
C ARG A 212 4.79 10.91 20.96
N ASP A 213 5.38 9.87 21.53
CA ASP A 213 5.29 9.56 22.94
C ASP A 213 5.99 10.64 23.78
N ALA A 214 7.15 11.15 23.35
CA ALA A 214 7.81 12.29 23.98
C ALA A 214 6.94 13.56 23.93
N LEU A 215 6.29 13.85 22.79
CA LEU A 215 5.39 15.00 22.65
C LEU A 215 4.10 14.85 23.46
N VAL A 216 3.54 13.64 23.60
CA VAL A 216 2.39 13.37 24.47
C VAL A 216 2.76 13.52 25.94
N ILE A 217 3.96 13.10 26.34
CA ILE A 217 4.48 13.30 27.70
C ILE A 217 4.74 14.78 27.99
N LEU A 218 5.29 15.52 27.04
CA LEU A 218 5.52 16.98 27.15
C LEU A 218 4.21 17.77 27.19
N GLY A 219 3.22 17.40 26.36
CA GLY A 219 1.92 18.08 26.30
C GLY A 219 0.97 17.76 27.46
N ARG A 220 1.20 16.70 28.24
CA ARG A 220 0.47 16.41 29.49
C ARG A 220 1.03 17.15 30.72
N ARG A 221 2.21 17.76 30.60
CA ARG A 221 2.89 18.49 31.69
C ARG A 221 2.70 20.01 31.63
N THR A 222 1.96 20.50 30.64
CA THR A 222 1.52 21.90 30.50
C THR A 222 0.01 21.95 30.64
#